data_AF-A0A9W8S5G8-F1
#
_entry.id   AF-A0A9W8S5G8-F1
#
_cell.length_a   1.000
_cell.length_b   1.000
_cell.length_c   1.000
_cell.angle_alpha   90.00
_cell.angle_beta   90.00
_cell.angle_gamma   90.00
#
_symmetry.space_group_name_H-M   'P 1'
#
loop_
_entity.id
_entity.type
_entity.pdbx_description
1 polymer ?
#
loop_
_entity_poly.entity_id
_entity_poly.type
_entity_poly.pdbx_seq_one_letter_code
_entity_poly.pdbx_strand_id
1 'polypeptide(L)'
;MRYNLIQMILRGTSLLLTLLLTALIGNIIATNIDAAGSATAAVNFIMFIAIVSWIVCTIGLLSFFASALDKPQLQLPLDAVAVLLTFIGAIVLAAKLRVVNCGDINPKALPGDWIAWGSESDEKRCRHLQASTVFIWFLFGCYGGSLFLTIRAARNTFGSVRSAASASRPAMSQISV
;
A
#
# COMPACT_ATOMS: atom_id res chain seq x y z
N MET A 1 -24.00 -0.83 -6.28
CA MET A 1 -23.74 -2.14 -5.63
C MET A 1 -22.79 -3.10 -6.38
N ARG A 2 -22.48 -2.95 -7.68
CA ARG A 2 -21.62 -3.92 -8.40
C ARG A 2 -20.09 -3.73 -8.29
N TYR A 3 -19.61 -2.65 -7.65
CA TYR A 3 -18.15 -2.42 -7.45
C TYR A 3 -17.61 -2.94 -6.10
N ASN A 4 -18.48 -3.43 -5.22
CA ASN A 4 -18.10 -3.69 -3.82
C ASN A 4 -17.28 -4.98 -3.63
N LEU A 5 -17.49 -6.03 -4.43
CA LEU A 5 -16.80 -7.31 -4.24
C LEU A 5 -15.30 -7.21 -4.55
N ILE A 6 -14.96 -6.57 -5.68
CA ILE A 6 -13.57 -6.36 -6.09
C ILE A 6 -12.88 -5.48 -5.05
N GLN A 7 -13.49 -4.37 -4.64
CA GLN A 7 -12.93 -3.49 -3.61
C GLN A 7 -12.76 -4.21 -2.27
N MET A 8 -13.70 -5.06 -1.87
CA MET A 8 -13.61 -5.88 -0.65
C MET A 8 -12.44 -6.86 -0.71
N ILE A 9 -12.25 -7.55 -1.84
CA ILE A 9 -11.11 -8.47 -2.04
C ILE A 9 -9.80 -7.68 -1.99
N LEU A 10 -9.71 -6.53 -2.65
CA LEU A 10 -8.51 -5.70 -2.63
C LEU A 10 -8.18 -5.26 -1.20
N ARG A 11 -9.16 -4.76 -0.44
CA ARG A 11 -8.98 -4.32 0.96
C ARG A 11 -8.61 -5.49 1.89
N GLY A 12 -9.26 -6.64 1.74
CA GLY A 12 -8.94 -7.85 2.51
C GLY A 12 -7.52 -8.34 2.22
N THR A 13 -7.13 -8.34 0.94
CA THR A 13 -5.77 -8.70 0.51
C THR A 13 -4.75 -7.70 1.03
N SER A 14 -5.04 -6.39 0.97
CA SER A 14 -4.20 -5.35 1.57
C SER A 14 -3.98 -5.58 3.07
N LEU A 15 -5.02 -5.95 3.82
CA LEU A 15 -4.91 -6.20 5.25
C LEU A 15 -4.03 -7.42 5.55
N LEU A 16 -4.24 -8.52 4.82
CA LEU A 16 -3.42 -9.74 4.94
C LEU A 16 -1.94 -9.44 4.64
N LEU A 17 -1.67 -8.75 3.52
CA LEU A 17 -0.31 -8.39 3.13
C LEU A 17 0.35 -7.42 4.12
N THR A 18 -0.44 -6.50 4.70
CA THR A 18 0.05 -5.58 5.73
C THR A 18 0.45 -6.36 6.98
N LEU A 19 -0.36 -7.32 7.41
CA LEU A 19 -0.03 -8.20 8.54
C LEU A 19 1.25 -8.99 8.29
N LEU A 20 1.37 -9.63 7.12
CA LEU A 20 2.58 -10.37 6.75
C LEU A 20 3.82 -9.47 6.72
N LEU A 21 3.72 -8.28 6.11
CA LEU A 21 4.81 -7.32 6.07
C LEU A 21 5.23 -6.90 7.49
N THR A 22 4.28 -6.57 8.37
CA THR A 22 4.57 -6.21 9.76
C THR A 22 5.24 -7.35 10.51
N ALA A 23 4.78 -8.59 10.34
CA ALA A 23 5.34 -9.76 11.02
C ALA A 23 6.79 -10.02 10.60
N LEU A 24 7.09 -9.97 9.30
CA LEU A 24 8.44 -10.22 8.78
C LEU A 24 9.40 -9.10 9.17
N ILE A 25 9.00 -7.83 8.99
CA ILE A 25 9.84 -6.68 9.33
C ILE A 25 10.04 -6.60 10.85
N GLY A 26 9.02 -6.90 11.66
CA GLY A 26 9.13 -7.00 13.11
C GLY A 26 10.14 -8.06 13.55
N ASN A 27 10.17 -9.22 12.89
CA ASN A 27 11.17 -10.26 13.15
C ASN A 27 12.59 -9.81 12.77
N ILE A 28 12.76 -9.06 11.67
CA ILE A 28 14.05 -8.49 11.28
C ILE A 28 14.55 -7.48 12.33
N ILE A 29 13.67 -6.64 12.87
CA ILE A 29 14.02 -5.69 13.94
C ILE A 29 14.41 -6.42 15.23
N ALA A 30 13.66 -7.47 15.61
CA ALA A 30 13.92 -8.24 16.83
C ALA A 30 15.23 -9.05 16.78
N THR A 31 15.68 -9.45 15.59
CA THR A 31 16.91 -10.24 15.37
C THR A 31 18.08 -9.37 14.90
N ASN A 32 17.98 -8.06 15.07
CA ASN A 32 18.99 -7.11 14.64
C ASN A 32 20.15 -7.04 15.64
N ILE A 33 21.36 -7.39 15.20
CA ILE A 33 22.60 -7.35 15.97
C ILE A 33 23.55 -6.39 15.25
N ASP A 34 23.63 -5.14 15.73
CA ASP A 34 24.55 -4.10 15.23
C ASP A 34 24.60 -3.92 13.70
N ALA A 35 23.45 -4.07 13.02
CA ALA A 35 23.40 -3.81 11.58
C ALA A 35 23.75 -2.34 11.25
N ALA A 36 24.34 -2.15 10.06
CA ALA A 36 24.72 -0.83 9.56
C ALA A 36 23.57 0.18 9.67
N GLY A 37 23.87 1.43 10.06
CA GLY A 37 22.85 2.46 10.26
C GLY A 37 21.96 2.69 9.04
N SER A 38 22.51 2.54 7.82
CA SER A 38 21.74 2.65 6.58
C SER A 38 20.75 1.48 6.38
N ALA A 39 21.09 0.28 6.84
CA ALA A 39 20.20 -0.88 6.82
C ALA A 39 19.06 -0.71 7.84
N THR A 40 19.39 -0.31 9.06
CA THR A 40 18.42 -0.07 10.14
C THR A 40 17.44 1.05 9.78
N ALA A 41 17.93 2.13 9.16
CA ALA A 41 17.07 3.21 8.67
C ALA A 41 16.07 2.75 7.61
N ALA A 42 16.50 1.90 6.66
CA ALA A 42 15.61 1.34 5.64
C ALA A 42 14.53 0.44 6.27
N VAL A 43 14.90 -0.45 7.18
CA VAL A 43 13.95 -1.33 7.89
C VAL A 43 12.93 -0.52 8.70
N ASN A 44 13.39 0.50 9.42
CA ASN A 44 12.51 1.40 10.18
C ASN A 44 11.54 2.18 9.28
N PHE A 45 11.98 2.60 8.10
CA PHE A 45 11.11 3.23 7.11
C PHE A 45 10.02 2.26 6.61
N ILE A 46 10.35 0.99 6.35
CA ILE A 46 9.34 -0.02 5.98
C ILE A 46 8.35 -0.26 7.13
N MET A 47 8.82 -0.29 8.37
CA MET A 47 7.93 -0.40 9.53
C MET A 47 6.96 0.78 9.64
N PHE A 48 7.43 2.01 9.39
CA PHE A 48 6.57 3.19 9.30
C PHE A 48 5.49 3.03 8.22
N ILE A 49 5.85 2.56 7.01
CA ILE A 49 4.90 2.29 5.93
C ILE A 49 3.88 1.23 6.34
N ALA A 50 4.30 0.20 7.08
CA ALA A 50 3.41 -0.84 7.56
C ALA A 50 2.36 -0.29 8.55
N ILE A 51 2.76 0.62 9.45
CA ILE A 51 1.84 1.29 10.38
C ILE A 51 0.84 2.17 9.61
N VAL A 52 1.28 2.95 8.63
CA VAL A 52 0.39 3.75 7.79
C VAL A 52 -0.57 2.84 7.01
N SER A 53 -0.08 1.70 6.51
CA SER A 53 -0.88 0.70 5.81
C SER A 53 -1.96 0.13 6.72
N TRP A 54 -1.67 -0.14 8.00
CA TRP A 54 -2.67 -0.55 8.98
C TRP A 54 -3.81 0.45 9.13
N ILE A 55 -3.49 1.74 9.20
CA ILE A 55 -4.50 2.81 9.29
C ILE A 55 -5.36 2.84 8.02
N VAL A 56 -4.73 2.80 6.85
CA VAL A 56 -5.44 2.87 5.57
C VAL A 56 -6.31 1.65 5.32
N CYS A 57 -5.81 0.43 5.61
CA CYS A 57 -6.56 -0.79 5.38
C CYS A 57 -7.71 -0.97 6.37
N THR A 58 -7.55 -0.57 7.64
CA THR A 58 -8.63 -0.64 8.64
C THR A 58 -9.74 0.35 8.33
N ILE A 59 -9.41 1.62 8.01
CA ILE A 59 -10.42 2.60 7.60
C ILE A 59 -11.11 2.16 6.31
N GLY A 60 -10.35 1.66 5.33
CA GLY A 60 -10.88 1.16 4.07
C GLY A 60 -11.73 -0.11 4.19
N LEU A 61 -11.59 -0.89 5.28
CA LEU A 61 -12.44 -2.03 5.58
C LEU A 61 -13.69 -1.61 6.36
N LEU A 62 -13.54 -0.68 7.32
CA LEU A 62 -14.68 -0.14 8.07
C LEU A 62 -15.67 0.59 7.16
N SER A 63 -15.25 1.13 6.01
CA SER A 63 -16.15 1.77 5.05
C SER A 63 -17.24 0.83 4.51
N PHE A 64 -17.05 -0.49 4.56
CA PHE A 64 -18.10 -1.46 4.20
C PHE A 64 -19.21 -1.60 5.25
N PHE A 65 -18.91 -1.31 6.52
CA PHE A 65 -19.86 -1.42 7.63
C PHE A 65 -20.48 -0.07 7.99
N ALA A 66 -19.75 1.02 7.77
CA ALA A 66 -20.17 2.37 8.11
C ALA A 66 -20.19 3.29 6.88
N SER A 67 -21.39 3.58 6.38
CA SER A 67 -21.62 4.46 5.21
C SER A 67 -21.07 5.88 5.41
N ALA A 68 -20.83 6.32 6.64
CA ALA A 68 -20.22 7.62 6.94
C ALA A 68 -18.75 7.71 6.49
N LEU A 69 -18.06 6.56 6.40
CA LEU A 69 -16.65 6.44 6.01
C LEU A 69 -16.45 6.20 4.51
N ASP A 70 -17.52 5.84 3.78
CA ASP A 70 -17.50 5.60 2.33
C ASP A 70 -17.47 6.91 1.49
N LYS A 71 -16.97 8.01 2.09
CA LYS A 71 -16.89 9.31 1.42
C LYS A 71 -15.65 9.33 0.52
N PRO A 72 -15.79 9.62 -0.79
CA PRO A 72 -14.67 9.69 -1.71
C PRO A 72 -13.58 10.68 -1.26
N GLN A 73 -13.98 11.77 -0.60
CA GLN A 73 -13.09 12.80 -0.08
C GLN A 73 -12.13 12.27 1.00
N LEU A 74 -12.53 11.25 1.75
CA LEU A 74 -11.70 10.63 2.79
C LEU A 74 -10.85 9.50 2.21
N GLN A 75 -11.44 8.67 1.35
CA GLN A 75 -10.80 7.45 0.86
C GLN A 75 -9.74 7.73 -0.21
N LEU A 76 -9.94 8.77 -1.03
CA LEU A 76 -9.00 9.17 -2.08
C LEU A 76 -7.61 9.57 -1.54
N PRO A 77 -7.48 10.50 -0.57
CA PRO A 77 -6.16 10.87 -0.04
C PRO A 77 -5.50 9.70 0.72
N LEU A 78 -6.28 8.89 1.45
CA LEU A 78 -5.75 7.72 2.15
C LEU A 78 -5.12 6.71 1.17
N ASP A 79 -5.84 6.37 0.10
CA ASP A 79 -5.35 5.47 -0.93
C ASP A 79 -4.14 6.06 -1.66
N ALA A 80 -4.15 7.35 -1.97
CA ALA A 80 -3.05 8.03 -2.65
C ALA A 80 -1.76 8.04 -1.80
N VAL A 81 -1.87 8.34 -0.50
CA VAL A 81 -0.75 8.29 0.44
C VAL A 81 -0.22 6.86 0.56
N ALA A 82 -1.09 5.86 0.67
CA ALA A 82 -0.68 4.46 0.74
C ALA A 82 0.05 4.01 -0.53
N VAL A 83 -0.46 4.36 -1.72
CA VAL A 83 0.20 4.06 -3.00
C VAL A 83 1.59 4.69 -3.05
N LEU A 84 1.71 5.98 -2.73
CA LEU A 84 2.98 6.70 -2.79
C LEU A 84 4.00 6.09 -1.82
N LEU A 85 3.60 5.85 -0.56
CA LEU A 85 4.50 5.31 0.45
C LEU A 85 4.92 3.87 0.16
N THR A 86 3.97 3.01 -0.23
CA THR A 86 4.30 1.62 -0.58
C THR A 86 5.18 1.53 -1.83
N PHE A 87 4.99 2.41 -2.81
CA PHE A 87 5.87 2.50 -3.98
C PHE A 87 7.30 2.88 -3.59
N ILE A 88 7.47 3.92 -2.78
CA ILE A 88 8.80 4.34 -2.29
C ILE A 88 9.43 3.22 -1.46
N GLY A 89 8.68 2.60 -0.55
CA GLY A 89 9.17 1.47 0.25
C GLY A 89 9.61 0.28 -0.59
N ALA A 90 8.84 -0.07 -1.62
CA ALA A 90 9.18 -1.15 -2.54
C ALA A 90 10.50 -0.89 -3.29
N ILE A 91 10.70 0.35 -3.75
CA ILE A 91 11.96 0.76 -4.40
C ILE A 91 13.13 0.71 -3.43
N VAL A 92 12.98 1.28 -2.23
CA VAL A 92 14.03 1.29 -1.20
C VAL A 92 14.46 -0.12 -0.84
N LEU A 93 13.51 -1.03 -0.62
CA LEU A 93 13.81 -2.40 -0.23
C LEU A 93 14.45 -3.18 -1.37
N ALA A 94 13.97 -3.03 -2.61
CA ALA A 94 14.57 -3.66 -3.79
C ALA A 94 16.00 -3.16 -4.05
N ALA A 95 16.23 -1.85 -3.95
CA ALA A 95 17.55 -1.24 -4.16
C ALA A 95 18.57 -1.66 -3.08
N LYS A 96 18.12 -1.80 -1.83
CA LYS A 96 18.97 -2.19 -0.70
C LYS A 96 19.24 -3.68 -0.65
N LEU A 97 18.25 -4.53 -0.95
CA LEU A 97 18.43 -5.96 -0.96
C LEU A 97 19.41 -6.38 -2.05
N ARG A 98 19.34 -5.75 -3.24
CA ARG A 98 20.05 -6.17 -4.46
C ARG A 98 19.64 -7.61 -4.83
N VAL A 99 19.49 -7.92 -6.12
CA VAL A 99 19.00 -9.26 -6.51
C VAL A 99 20.05 -10.30 -6.11
N VAL A 100 19.81 -11.00 -5.01
CA VAL A 100 20.75 -11.98 -4.43
C VAL A 100 20.08 -13.33 -4.23
N ASN A 101 20.82 -14.40 -4.45
CA ASN A 101 20.42 -15.73 -4.02
C ASN A 101 20.73 -15.87 -2.53
N CYS A 102 19.71 -15.81 -1.67
CA CYS A 102 19.92 -15.91 -0.21
C CYS A 102 20.48 -17.28 0.25
N GLY A 103 20.48 -18.31 -0.61
CA GLY A 103 21.07 -19.62 -0.30
C GLY A 103 22.58 -19.73 -0.55
N ASP A 104 23.18 -18.74 -1.21
CA ASP A 104 24.64 -18.68 -1.44
C ASP A 104 25.10 -17.21 -1.35
N ILE A 105 25.29 -16.74 -0.11
CA ILE A 105 25.67 -15.35 0.17
C ILE A 105 27.20 -15.24 0.05
N ASN A 106 27.67 -14.58 -1.02
CA ASN A 106 29.09 -14.29 -1.19
C ASN A 106 29.46 -12.94 -0.56
N PRO A 107 30.17 -12.92 0.60
CA PRO A 107 30.49 -11.67 1.29
C PRO A 107 31.45 -10.76 0.51
N LYS A 108 32.20 -11.28 -0.48
CA LYS A 108 33.08 -10.46 -1.33
C LYS A 108 32.34 -9.69 -2.42
N ALA A 109 31.13 -10.12 -2.76
CA ALA A 109 30.29 -9.50 -3.79
C ALA A 109 29.35 -8.42 -3.22
N LEU A 110 29.23 -8.36 -1.89
CA LEU A 110 28.27 -7.51 -1.19
C LEU A 110 28.99 -6.41 -0.42
N PRO A 111 28.44 -5.19 -0.39
CA PRO A 111 29.06 -4.11 0.35
C PRO A 111 28.91 -4.35 1.87
N GLY A 112 29.80 -3.75 2.66
CA GLY A 112 29.78 -3.89 4.12
C GLY A 112 28.53 -3.30 4.79
N ASP A 113 27.79 -2.45 4.11
CA ASP A 113 26.55 -1.81 4.58
C ASP A 113 25.27 -2.49 4.04
N TRP A 114 25.39 -3.74 3.57
CA TRP A 114 24.27 -4.48 3.00
C TRP A 114 23.17 -4.78 4.03
N ILE A 115 21.92 -4.71 3.58
CA ILE A 115 20.74 -4.71 4.45
C ILE A 115 20.49 -6.04 5.16
N ALA A 116 21.01 -7.16 4.64
CA ALA A 116 20.81 -8.47 5.25
C ALA A 116 21.88 -8.85 6.29
N TRP A 117 22.92 -8.02 6.46
CA TRP A 117 23.90 -8.20 7.54
C TRP A 117 23.34 -7.80 8.90
N GLY A 118 23.88 -8.40 9.97
CA GLY A 118 23.59 -8.03 11.35
C GLY A 118 22.47 -8.89 11.94
N SER A 119 22.55 -10.20 11.74
CA SER A 119 21.69 -11.19 12.39
C SER A 119 22.48 -12.45 12.75
N GLU A 120 21.95 -13.28 13.64
CA GLU A 120 22.52 -14.60 13.95
C GLU A 120 22.53 -15.52 12.72
N SER A 121 21.60 -15.32 11.78
CA SER A 121 21.56 -15.98 10.48
C SER A 121 21.21 -14.98 9.38
N ASP A 122 22.22 -14.51 8.65
CA ASP A 122 22.05 -13.56 7.54
C ASP A 122 21.24 -14.16 6.38
N GLU A 123 21.31 -15.48 6.17
CA GLU A 123 20.46 -16.19 5.21
C GLU A 123 18.97 -16.06 5.55
N LYS A 124 18.61 -16.28 6.82
CA LYS A 124 17.22 -16.13 7.28
C LYS A 124 16.74 -14.69 7.13
N ARG A 125 17.57 -13.72 7.51
CA ARG A 125 17.28 -12.29 7.35
C ARG A 125 17.10 -11.90 5.88
N CYS A 126 17.95 -12.39 4.98
CA CYS A 126 17.85 -12.19 3.54
C CYS A 126 16.52 -12.72 2.98
N ARG A 127 16.13 -13.95 3.33
CA ARG A 127 14.85 -14.54 2.90
C ARG A 127 13.64 -13.74 3.40
N HIS A 128 13.68 -13.24 4.64
CA HIS A 128 12.62 -12.36 5.15
C HIS A 128 12.54 -11.02 4.43
N LEU A 129 13.68 -10.41 4.08
CA LEU A 129 13.72 -9.16 3.31
C LEU A 129 13.24 -9.36 1.88
N GLN A 130 13.57 -10.49 1.25
CA GLN A 130 13.08 -10.85 -0.08
C GLN A 130 11.57 -11.03 -0.08
N ALA A 131 11.03 -11.80 0.87
CA ALA A 131 9.58 -11.96 1.02
C ALA A 131 8.88 -10.62 1.31
N SER A 132 9.46 -9.77 2.16
CA SER A 132 8.94 -8.43 2.45
C SER A 132 8.92 -7.54 1.20
N THR A 133 9.92 -7.66 0.33
CA THR A 133 9.98 -6.93 -0.96
C THR A 133 8.81 -7.33 -1.86
N VAL A 134 8.49 -8.62 -1.92
CA VAL A 134 7.36 -9.11 -2.69
C VAL A 134 6.04 -8.60 -2.10
N PHE A 135 5.86 -8.69 -0.78
CA PHE A 135 4.63 -8.23 -0.12
C PHE A 135 4.38 -6.74 -0.29
N ILE A 136 5.41 -5.89 -0.21
CA ILE A 136 5.24 -4.44 -0.41
C ILE A 136 4.91 -4.08 -1.87
N TRP A 137 5.42 -4.83 -2.86
CA TRP A 137 5.01 -4.69 -4.27
C TRP A 137 3.55 -5.09 -4.47
N PHE A 138 3.09 -6.18 -3.85
CA PHE A 138 1.68 -6.56 -3.89
C PHE A 138 0.80 -5.53 -3.18
N LEU A 139 1.22 -4.98 -2.05
CA LEU A 139 0.51 -3.88 -1.37
C LEU A 139 0.37 -2.66 -2.27
N PHE A 140 1.44 -2.27 -2.96
CA PHE A 140 1.38 -1.21 -3.97
C PHE A 140 0.33 -1.50 -5.04
N GLY A 141 0.29 -2.73 -5.57
CA GLY A 141 -0.73 -3.17 -6.52
C GLY A 141 -2.16 -3.09 -5.96
N CYS A 142 -2.38 -3.54 -4.73
CA CYS A 142 -3.69 -3.50 -4.08
C CYS A 142 -4.16 -2.07 -3.79
N TYR A 143 -3.28 -1.19 -3.30
CA TYR A 143 -3.61 0.22 -3.08
C TYR A 143 -3.79 0.97 -4.41
N GLY A 144 -2.99 0.66 -5.43
CA GLY A 144 -3.13 1.25 -6.77
C GLY A 144 -4.46 0.87 -7.42
N GLY A 145 -4.84 -0.40 -7.31
CA GLY A 145 -6.15 -0.88 -7.76
C GLY A 145 -7.30 -0.23 -6.98
N SER A 146 -7.15 -0.08 -5.67
CA SER A 146 -8.16 0.57 -4.83
C SER A 146 -8.32 2.05 -5.19
N LEU A 147 -7.21 2.78 -5.33
CA LEU A 147 -7.19 4.17 -5.76
C LEU A 147 -7.85 4.35 -7.13
N PHE A 148 -7.52 3.48 -8.09
CA PHE A 148 -8.11 3.52 -9.42
C PHE A 148 -9.64 3.36 -9.39
N LEU A 149 -10.15 2.42 -8.58
CA LEU A 149 -11.57 2.23 -8.39
C LEU A 149 -12.22 3.43 -7.70
N THR A 150 -11.59 3.99 -6.66
CA THR A 150 -12.05 5.21 -5.97
C THR A 150 -12.14 6.40 -6.93
N ILE A 151 -11.13 6.62 -7.78
CA ILE A 151 -11.13 7.68 -8.81
C ILE A 151 -12.25 7.44 -9.82
N ARG A 152 -12.44 6.21 -10.29
CA ARG A 152 -13.50 5.88 -11.26
C ARG A 152 -14.89 6.12 -10.65
N ALA A 153 -15.10 5.73 -9.39
CA ALA A 153 -16.34 5.99 -8.67
C ALA A 153 -16.60 7.48 -8.50
N ALA A 154 -15.58 8.25 -8.06
CA ALA A 154 -15.68 9.70 -7.92
C ALA A 154 -16.05 10.38 -9.25
N ARG A 155 -15.40 10.00 -10.36
CA ARG A 155 -15.69 10.57 -11.70
C ARG A 155 -17.14 10.35 -12.14
N ASN A 156 -17.72 9.19 -11.86
CA ASN A 156 -19.12 8.90 -12.20
C ASN A 156 -20.09 9.77 -11.37
N THR A 157 -19.78 10.00 -10.09
CA THR A 157 -20.58 10.84 -9.20
C THR A 157 -20.47 12.32 -9.57
N PHE A 158 -19.27 12.85 -9.83
CA PHE A 158 -19.05 14.25 -10.19
C PHE A 158 -19.38 14.59 -11.65
N GLY A 159 -19.29 13.63 -12.58
CA GLY A 159 -19.70 13.80 -13.97
C GLY A 159 -21.21 13.98 -14.14
N SER A 160 -22.00 13.28 -13.32
CA SER A 160 -23.46 13.45 -13.25
C SER A 160 -23.87 14.86 -12.81
N VAL A 161 -23.12 15.48 -11.88
CA VAL A 161 -23.39 16.85 -11.42
C VAL A 161 -23.16 17.89 -12.53
N ARG A 162 -22.20 17.68 -13.43
CA ARG A 162 -22.01 18.56 -14.60
C ARG A 162 -23.14 18.44 -15.63
N SER A 163 -23.70 17.24 -15.82
CA SER A 163 -24.88 17.06 -16.66
C SER A 163 -26.17 17.59 -16.00
N ALA A 164 -26.32 17.48 -14.67
CA ALA A 164 -27.44 18.08 -13.94
C ALA A 164 -27.38 19.62 -13.91
N ALA A 165 -26.17 20.20 -13.84
CA ALA A 165 -25.96 21.64 -13.98
C ALA A 165 -26.24 22.14 -15.41
N SER A 166 -26.07 21.29 -16.44
CA SER A 166 -26.53 21.60 -17.81
C SER A 166 -28.01 21.31 -18.05
N ALA A 167 -28.66 20.51 -17.19
CA ALA A 167 -30.09 20.20 -17.23
C ALA A 167 -30.94 21.18 -16.39
N SER A 168 -30.31 22.10 -15.66
CA SER A 168 -30.97 23.23 -14.99
C SER A 168 -31.28 24.38 -15.96
N ARG A 169 -31.68 24.05 -17.19
CA ARG A 169 -32.50 24.95 -17.99
C ARG A 169 -33.96 24.63 -17.66
N PRO A 170 -34.68 25.48 -16.92
CA PRO A 170 -36.10 25.26 -16.71
C PRO A 170 -36.79 25.24 -18.07
N ALA A 171 -37.51 24.16 -18.38
CA ALA A 171 -38.43 24.13 -19.51
C ALA A 171 -39.61 25.06 -19.18
N MET A 172 -39.46 26.35 -19.48
CA MET A 172 -40.53 27.34 -19.39
C MET A 172 -41.49 27.19 -20.58
N SER A 173 -42.78 27.16 -20.23
CA SER A 173 -43.97 27.41 -21.04
C SER A 173 -44.13 26.60 -22.34
N GLN A 174 -44.99 25.58 -22.28
CA GLN A 174 -46.03 25.45 -23.31
C GLN A 174 -47.39 25.63 -22.66
N ILE A 175 -47.84 26.88 -22.65
CA ILE A 175 -49.25 27.19 -22.89
C ILE A 175 -49.38 27.40 -24.40
N SER A 176 -50.17 26.56 -25.05
CA SER A 176 -50.73 26.86 -26.36
C SER A 176 -52.14 26.31 -26.36
N VAL A 177 -53.08 27.26 -26.27
CA VAL A 177 -54.49 27.29 -26.72
C VAL A 177 -55.25 25.97 -26.72
#